data_AF-A0A969GJH7-F1
#
_entry.id   AF-A0A969GJH7-F1
#
_cell.length_a   1.000
_cell.length_b   1.000
_cell.length_c   1.000
_cell.angle_alpha   90.00
_cell.angle_beta   90.00
_cell.angle_gamma   90.00
#
_symmetry.space_group_name_H-M   'P 1'
#
loop_
_entity.id
_entity.type
_entity.pdbx_description
1 polymer ?
#
loop_
_entity_poly.entity_id
_entity_poly.type
_entity_poly.pdbx_seq_one_letter_code
_entity_poly.pdbx_strand_id
1 'polypeptide(L)'
;MIIDSHCHAWTRWPYEPPVPDDEHRGKVEQLLDEMEINGVDQAAIVCAQIDHNPENNAYIADAVRRFPDRLYQLADVDCSWSESYHTPGAAARLAAVADRWPIKGFTHYLRDDDDGAWLYSDEGLAFFQVAAERKLIASISGHPGHQPALRKVAERFPSVPILCHHLAGVRTGQGNPNEGL
;
A
#
# COMPACT_ATOMS: atom_id res chain seq x y z
N MET A 1 -12.05 14.96 14.31
CA MET A 1 -11.12 13.91 13.89
C MET A 1 -11.29 13.69 12.39
N ILE A 2 -10.31 14.13 11.61
CA ILE A 2 -10.18 13.97 10.17
C ILE A 2 -8.98 13.04 9.94
N ILE A 3 -9.17 12.01 9.11
CA ILE A 3 -8.12 11.04 8.79
C ILE A 3 -7.92 11.01 7.28
N ASP A 4 -6.68 11.21 6.84
CA ASP A 4 -6.28 10.86 5.48
C ASP A 4 -5.99 9.35 5.43
N SER A 5 -6.89 8.60 4.81
CA SER A 5 -6.80 7.14 4.77
C SER A 5 -5.83 6.60 3.72
N HIS A 6 -5.27 7.44 2.84
CA HIS A 6 -4.36 6.98 1.79
C HIS A 6 -3.45 8.10 1.30
N CYS A 7 -2.22 8.08 1.79
CA CYS A 7 -1.16 8.98 1.33
C CYS A 7 0.17 8.21 1.16
N HIS A 8 1.17 8.89 0.64
CA HIS A 8 2.52 8.36 0.49
C HIS A 8 3.55 9.37 0.99
N ALA A 9 4.70 8.85 1.43
CA ALA A 9 5.89 9.65 1.68
C ALA A 9 7.14 8.86 1.30
N TRP A 10 8.15 9.56 0.79
CA TRP A 10 9.40 9.01 0.28
C TRP A 10 10.57 9.92 0.62
N THR A 11 11.77 9.34 0.69
CA THR A 11 13.00 10.12 0.81
C THR A 11 13.34 10.87 -0.48
N ARG A 12 12.92 10.33 -1.63
CA ARG A 12 13.08 10.94 -2.95
C ARG A 12 11.82 10.72 -3.78
N TRP A 13 11.31 11.77 -4.42
CA TRP A 13 10.13 11.71 -5.27
C TRP A 13 10.32 10.69 -6.40
N PRO A 14 9.45 9.65 -6.53
CA PRO A 14 9.70 8.54 -7.46
C PRO A 14 8.96 8.66 -8.80
N TYR A 15 8.15 9.71 -9.00
CA TYR A 15 7.27 9.80 -10.16
C TYR A 15 7.77 10.78 -11.22
N GLU A 16 7.39 10.46 -12.46
CA GLU A 16 7.56 11.30 -13.64
C GLU A 16 6.26 12.06 -13.96
N PRO A 17 6.33 13.32 -14.43
CA PRO A 17 7.54 14.13 -14.60
C PRO A 17 8.19 14.50 -13.25
N PRO A 18 9.50 14.79 -13.21
CA PRO A 18 10.17 15.10 -11.97
C PRO A 18 9.63 16.41 -11.39
N VAL A 19 9.77 16.54 -10.07
CA VAL A 19 9.48 17.78 -9.36
C VAL A 19 10.78 18.59 -9.18
N PRO A 20 10.74 19.93 -9.13
CA PRO A 20 11.95 20.75 -9.02
C PRO A 20 12.82 20.50 -7.77
N ASP A 21 12.27 19.82 -6.76
CA ASP A 21 12.93 19.49 -5.49
C ASP A 21 12.51 18.08 -5.05
N ASP A 22 13.01 17.08 -5.76
CA ASP A 22 12.67 15.66 -5.57
C ASP A 22 13.16 15.13 -4.22
N GLU A 23 14.21 15.70 -3.64
CA GLU A 23 14.73 15.35 -2.33
C GLU A 23 13.83 15.79 -1.16
N HIS A 24 12.94 16.75 -1.35
CA HIS A 24 12.09 17.27 -0.25
C HIS A 24 10.61 17.08 -0.50
N ARG A 25 10.15 17.13 -1.75
CA ARG A 25 8.71 17.11 -2.09
C ARG A 25 7.96 15.90 -1.52
N GLY A 26 8.60 14.74 -1.48
CA GLY A 26 7.99 13.50 -0.99
C GLY A 26 8.14 13.26 0.51
N LYS A 27 8.89 14.08 1.25
CA LYS A 27 9.25 13.78 2.65
C LYS A 27 8.04 13.81 3.57
N VAL A 28 8.08 13.01 4.63
CA VAL A 28 7.03 12.94 5.66
C VAL A 28 6.80 14.29 6.33
N GLU A 29 7.82 15.13 6.45
CA GLU A 29 7.68 16.49 6.97
C GLU A 29 6.74 17.34 6.10
N GLN A 30 6.79 17.22 4.76
CA GLN A 30 5.83 17.89 3.88
C GLN A 30 4.40 17.36 4.08
N LEU A 31 4.24 16.06 4.25
CA LEU A 31 2.93 15.47 4.57
C LEU A 31 2.37 16.03 5.88
N LEU A 32 3.19 16.12 6.94
CA LEU A 32 2.76 16.64 8.23
C LEU A 32 2.38 18.13 8.16
N ASP A 33 3.13 18.94 7.40
CA ASP A 33 2.81 20.35 7.18
C ASP A 33 1.46 20.50 6.46
N GLU A 34 1.23 19.71 5.41
CA GLU A 34 -0.06 19.69 4.69
C GLU A 34 -1.20 19.21 5.60
N MET A 35 -0.97 18.20 6.44
CA MET A 35 -1.95 17.75 7.43
C MET A 35 -2.32 18.87 8.39
N GLU A 36 -1.35 19.65 8.88
CA GLU A 36 -1.59 20.78 9.79
C GLU A 36 -2.40 21.89 9.11
N ILE A 37 -2.01 22.31 7.91
CA ILE A 37 -2.68 23.36 7.14
C ILE A 37 -4.15 23.02 6.87
N ASN A 38 -4.43 21.73 6.62
CA ASN A 38 -5.76 21.25 6.24
C ASN A 38 -6.56 20.67 7.42
N GLY A 39 -6.03 20.70 8.65
CA GLY A 39 -6.71 20.16 9.83
C GLY A 39 -6.90 18.64 9.83
N VAL A 40 -5.97 17.90 9.22
CA VAL A 40 -5.94 16.42 9.23
C VAL A 40 -5.22 15.93 10.48
N ASP A 41 -5.96 15.19 11.30
CA ASP A 41 -5.48 14.69 12.59
C ASP A 41 -4.53 13.49 12.41
N GLN A 42 -4.85 12.56 11.50
CA GLN A 42 -4.09 11.33 11.32
C GLN A 42 -3.97 10.91 9.85
N ALA A 43 -2.94 10.15 9.51
CA ALA A 43 -2.72 9.65 8.16
C ALA A 43 -2.30 8.18 8.13
N ALA A 44 -2.84 7.41 7.18
CA ALA A 44 -2.35 6.09 6.82
C ALA A 44 -1.43 6.20 5.60
N ILE A 45 -0.15 5.93 5.82
CA ILE A 45 0.87 5.96 4.78
C ILE A 45 0.96 4.58 4.15
N VAL A 46 0.67 4.53 2.86
CA VAL A 46 0.86 3.36 2.01
C VAL A 46 2.31 3.35 1.55
N CYS A 47 3.11 2.40 2.05
CA CYS A 47 4.51 2.30 1.63
C CYS A 47 4.60 1.87 0.16
N ALA A 48 5.60 2.38 -0.55
CA ALA A 48 5.93 1.91 -1.89
C ALA A 48 7.44 1.95 -2.06
N GLN A 49 8.06 0.77 -2.11
CA GLN A 49 9.49 0.59 -2.32
C GLN A 49 9.80 0.61 -3.82
N ILE A 50 9.55 1.77 -4.43
CA ILE A 50 9.69 2.00 -5.87
C ILE A 50 10.89 2.90 -6.16
N ASP A 51 11.48 2.66 -7.34
CA ASP A 51 12.54 3.49 -7.92
C ASP A 51 13.69 3.75 -6.92
N HIS A 52 13.96 5.01 -6.55
CA HIS A 52 15.06 5.39 -5.67
C HIS A 52 14.82 5.09 -4.17
N ASN A 53 13.73 4.42 -3.80
CA ASN A 53 13.29 4.26 -2.42
C ASN A 53 13.18 2.79 -1.95
N PRO A 54 14.23 1.95 -2.09
CA PRO A 54 14.15 0.54 -1.67
C PRO A 54 13.89 0.36 -0.17
N GLU A 55 14.27 1.34 0.65
CA GLU A 55 14.11 1.33 2.12
C GLU A 55 12.84 2.06 2.60
N ASN A 56 11.84 2.25 1.73
CA ASN A 56 10.66 3.05 2.07
C ASN A 56 9.92 2.52 3.31
N ASN A 57 9.84 1.20 3.50
CA ASN A 57 9.25 0.65 4.73
C ASN A 57 9.99 1.09 6.00
N ALA A 58 11.33 1.05 5.98
CA ALA A 58 12.14 1.45 7.13
C ALA A 58 12.02 2.96 7.40
N TYR A 59 12.00 3.77 6.33
CA TYR A 59 11.78 5.21 6.42
C TYR A 59 10.43 5.55 7.07
N ILE A 60 9.34 4.93 6.63
CA ILE A 60 8.01 5.18 7.19
C ILE A 60 7.89 4.61 8.60
N ALA A 61 8.50 3.46 8.91
CA ALA A 61 8.53 2.93 10.27
C ALA A 61 9.21 3.89 11.25
N ASP A 62 10.31 4.55 10.85
CA ASP A 62 10.96 5.58 11.67
C ASP A 62 10.06 6.81 11.86
N ALA A 63 9.36 7.24 10.81
CA ALA A 63 8.41 8.34 10.90
C ALA A 63 7.24 8.03 11.85
N VAL A 64 6.67 6.83 11.78
CA VAL A 64 5.62 6.37 12.72
C VAL A 64 6.15 6.34 14.15
N ARG A 65 7.41 5.94 14.38
CA ARG A 65 8.02 5.98 15.71
C ARG A 65 8.18 7.42 16.24
N ARG A 66 8.47 8.38 15.36
CA ARG A 66 8.58 9.82 15.69
C ARG A 66 7.20 10.45 15.95
N PHE A 67 6.16 10.00 15.26
CA PHE A 67 4.80 10.57 15.30
C PHE A 67 3.71 9.50 15.51
N PRO A 68 3.76 8.73 16.61
CA PRO A 68 2.95 7.51 16.78
C PRO A 68 1.44 7.74 16.89
N ASP A 69 1.03 8.95 17.28
CA ASP A 69 -0.38 9.32 17.40
C ASP A 69 -0.94 9.98 16.13
N ARG A 70 -0.08 10.25 15.14
CA ARG A 70 -0.42 10.93 13.88
C ARG A 70 -0.34 10.02 12.67
N LEU A 71 0.62 9.09 12.63
CA LEU A 71 0.94 8.32 11.42
C LEU A 71 0.77 6.82 11.64
N TYR A 72 0.21 6.15 10.63
CA TYR A 72 0.06 4.70 10.57
C TYR A 72 0.70 4.15 9.30
N GLN A 73 1.30 2.96 9.39
CA GLN A 73 1.99 2.31 8.28
C GLN A 73 1.18 1.16 7.69
N LEU A 74 1.05 1.15 6.36
CA LEU A 74 0.69 -0.01 5.55
C LEU A 74 1.93 -0.43 4.76
N ALA A 75 2.65 -1.45 5.23
CA ALA A 75 3.96 -1.81 4.71
C ALA A 75 3.90 -2.50 3.34
N ASP A 76 4.86 -2.20 2.47
CA ASP A 76 5.04 -2.87 1.18
C ASP A 76 5.68 -4.24 1.39
N VAL A 77 5.01 -5.33 1.02
CA VAL A 77 5.52 -6.69 1.28
C VAL A 77 5.64 -7.51 0.01
N ASP A 78 4.63 -7.49 -0.85
CA ASP A 78 4.56 -8.37 -2.02
C ASP A 78 4.02 -7.62 -3.23
N CYS A 79 4.36 -6.34 -3.43
CA CYS A 79 3.85 -5.55 -4.55
C CYS A 79 4.50 -5.90 -5.90
N SER A 80 3.83 -5.56 -7.01
CA SER A 80 4.19 -5.92 -8.39
C SER A 80 5.62 -5.60 -8.84
N TRP A 81 6.22 -4.58 -8.23
CA TRP A 81 7.62 -4.16 -8.47
C TRP A 81 8.65 -4.94 -7.66
N SER A 82 8.23 -5.71 -6.64
CA SER A 82 9.12 -6.53 -5.83
C SER A 82 9.62 -7.72 -6.63
N GLU A 83 10.92 -8.03 -6.52
CA GLU A 83 11.49 -9.28 -7.05
C GLU A 83 10.81 -10.52 -6.46
N SER A 84 10.22 -10.38 -5.28
CA SER A 84 9.54 -11.46 -4.57
C SER A 84 8.03 -11.55 -4.86
N TYR A 85 7.48 -10.69 -5.74
CA TYR A 85 6.06 -10.67 -6.11
C TYR A 85 5.54 -12.07 -6.45
N HIS A 86 4.56 -12.54 -5.67
CA HIS A 86 3.90 -13.84 -5.87
C HIS A 86 4.85 -15.05 -5.86
N THR A 87 6.03 -14.92 -5.29
CA THR A 87 6.99 -16.02 -5.12
C THR A 87 6.82 -16.72 -3.77
N PRO A 88 7.23 -18.00 -3.63
CA PRO A 88 7.14 -18.73 -2.37
C PRO A 88 7.77 -17.99 -1.17
N GLY A 89 7.16 -18.14 0.00
CA GLY A 89 7.61 -17.52 1.25
C GLY A 89 6.97 -16.16 1.56
N ALA A 90 5.92 -15.76 0.86
CA ALA A 90 5.24 -14.47 1.06
C ALA A 90 4.71 -14.34 2.49
N ALA A 91 4.10 -15.40 3.03
CA ALA A 91 3.57 -15.42 4.39
C ALA A 91 4.68 -15.16 5.44
N ALA A 92 5.84 -15.78 5.26
CA ALA A 92 7.00 -15.59 6.13
C ALA A 92 7.55 -14.15 6.02
N ARG A 93 7.56 -13.57 4.82
CA ARG A 93 7.94 -12.16 4.61
C ARG A 93 6.98 -11.22 5.36
N LEU A 94 5.66 -11.42 5.25
CA LEU A 94 4.67 -10.61 5.97
C LEU A 94 4.84 -10.73 7.50
N ALA A 95 5.02 -11.96 8.01
CA ALA A 95 5.24 -12.17 9.43
C ALA A 95 6.50 -11.44 9.92
N ALA A 96 7.60 -11.53 9.19
CA ALA A 96 8.85 -10.84 9.54
C ALA A 96 8.69 -9.31 9.54
N VAL A 97 7.95 -8.74 8.57
CA VAL A 97 7.63 -7.30 8.54
C VAL A 97 6.78 -6.90 9.75
N ALA A 98 5.75 -7.68 10.08
CA ALA A 98 4.87 -7.44 11.22
C ALA A 98 5.57 -7.62 12.59
N ASP A 99 6.57 -8.48 12.67
CA ASP A 99 7.42 -8.64 13.86
C ASP A 99 8.42 -7.50 14.03
N ARG A 100 8.87 -6.91 12.91
CA ARG A 100 9.87 -5.84 12.90
C ARG A 100 9.28 -4.48 13.21
N TRP A 101 8.06 -4.18 12.73
CA TRP A 101 7.45 -2.85 12.81
C TRP A 101 5.99 -2.90 13.24
N PRO A 102 5.47 -1.88 13.94
CA PRO A 102 4.09 -1.83 14.41
C PRO A 102 3.09 -1.45 13.30
N ILE A 103 3.13 -2.17 12.19
CA ILE A 103 2.28 -1.93 11.02
C ILE A 103 0.80 -2.12 11.36
N LYS A 104 -0.08 -1.35 10.71
CA LYS A 104 -1.54 -1.55 10.78
C LYS A 104 -2.07 -2.43 9.66
N GLY A 105 -1.25 -2.63 8.64
CA GLY A 105 -1.56 -3.46 7.50
C GLY A 105 -0.38 -3.60 6.57
N PHE A 106 -0.62 -4.30 5.47
CA PHE A 106 0.29 -4.34 4.34
C PHE A 106 -0.37 -3.66 3.14
N THR A 107 0.45 -3.23 2.18
CA THR A 107 0.00 -2.89 0.85
C THR A 107 0.41 -3.96 -0.16
N HIS A 108 -0.45 -4.21 -1.13
CA HIS A 108 -0.25 -5.16 -2.22
C HIS A 108 -0.75 -4.54 -3.51
N TYR A 109 0.17 -4.19 -4.40
CA TYR A 109 -0.14 -3.70 -5.74
C TYR A 109 -0.08 -4.86 -6.71
N LEU A 110 -1.24 -5.22 -7.25
CA LEU A 110 -1.37 -6.25 -8.27
C LEU A 110 -0.92 -5.71 -9.63
N ARG A 111 -0.37 -6.58 -10.48
CA ARG A 111 -0.09 -6.22 -11.88
C ARG A 111 -1.39 -6.04 -12.67
N ASP A 112 -1.34 -5.24 -13.72
CA ASP A 112 -2.50 -5.00 -14.60
C ASP A 112 -2.89 -6.24 -15.42
N ASP A 113 -1.95 -7.15 -15.67
CA ASP A 113 -2.16 -8.41 -16.40
C ASP A 113 -2.43 -9.61 -15.46
N ASP A 114 -2.55 -9.36 -14.16
CA ASP A 114 -2.90 -10.35 -13.15
C ASP A 114 -4.41 -10.62 -13.15
N ASP A 115 -4.84 -11.86 -12.92
CA ASP A 115 -6.26 -12.23 -12.78
C ASP A 115 -6.67 -12.43 -11.31
N GLY A 116 -5.74 -12.22 -10.38
CA GLY A 116 -5.89 -12.43 -8.96
C GLY A 116 -5.83 -13.89 -8.53
N ALA A 117 -5.46 -14.83 -9.40
CA ALA A 117 -5.41 -16.27 -9.08
C ALA A 117 -4.53 -16.58 -7.87
N TRP A 118 -3.40 -15.87 -7.74
CA TRP A 118 -2.49 -16.04 -6.62
C TRP A 118 -3.15 -15.77 -5.26
N LEU A 119 -4.06 -14.80 -5.17
CA LEU A 119 -4.71 -14.39 -3.92
C LEU A 119 -5.47 -15.53 -3.23
N TYR A 120 -5.94 -16.51 -4.00
CA TYR A 120 -6.66 -17.68 -3.50
C TYR A 120 -5.93 -19.01 -3.78
N SER A 121 -4.63 -18.94 -4.08
CA SER A 121 -3.71 -20.08 -4.09
C SER A 121 -3.30 -20.47 -2.67
N ASP A 122 -2.67 -21.63 -2.47
CA ASP A 122 -2.17 -22.03 -1.14
C ASP A 122 -1.18 -21.00 -0.55
N GLU A 123 -0.32 -20.41 -1.38
CA GLU A 123 0.64 -19.38 -0.97
C GLU A 123 -0.06 -18.08 -0.56
N GLY A 124 -1.02 -17.61 -1.36
CA GLY A 124 -1.80 -16.40 -1.06
C GLY A 124 -2.68 -16.58 0.18
N LEU A 125 -3.32 -17.75 0.33
CA LEU A 125 -4.13 -18.06 1.51
C LEU A 125 -3.25 -18.11 2.78
N ALA A 126 -2.03 -18.66 2.71
CA ALA A 126 -1.08 -18.60 3.82
C ALA A 126 -0.69 -17.14 4.18
N PHE A 127 -0.52 -16.28 3.17
CA PHE A 127 -0.25 -14.86 3.36
C PHE A 127 -1.41 -14.15 4.09
N PHE A 128 -2.65 -14.35 3.66
CA PHE A 128 -3.82 -13.76 4.31
C PHE A 128 -4.12 -14.37 5.69
N GLN A 129 -3.76 -15.62 5.94
CA GLN A 129 -3.82 -16.23 7.28
C GLN A 129 -2.93 -15.46 8.26
N VAL A 130 -1.70 -15.10 7.88
CA VAL A 130 -0.83 -14.26 8.71
C VAL A 130 -1.47 -12.88 8.94
N ALA A 131 -2.08 -12.28 7.92
CA ALA A 131 -2.80 -11.02 8.08
C ALA A 131 -3.95 -11.13 9.11
N ALA A 132 -4.72 -12.22 9.07
CA ALA A 132 -5.80 -12.47 10.02
C ALA A 132 -5.28 -12.63 11.46
N GLU A 133 -4.25 -13.45 11.66
CA GLU A 133 -3.64 -13.70 12.97
C GLU A 133 -3.05 -12.45 13.59
N ARG A 134 -2.42 -11.61 12.75
CA ARG A 134 -1.79 -10.35 13.15
C ARG A 134 -2.77 -9.17 13.18
N LYS A 135 -4.05 -9.39 12.84
CA LYS A 135 -5.11 -8.37 12.79
C LYS A 135 -4.75 -7.18 11.88
N LEU A 136 -4.15 -7.51 10.74
CA LEU A 136 -3.68 -6.54 9.74
C LEU A 136 -4.79 -6.20 8.73
N ILE A 137 -4.73 -4.97 8.22
CA ILE A 137 -5.51 -4.53 7.06
C ILE A 137 -4.79 -4.98 5.78
N ALA A 138 -5.55 -5.53 4.84
CA ALA A 138 -5.11 -5.79 3.48
C ALA A 138 -5.41 -4.57 2.59
N SER A 139 -4.39 -3.73 2.35
CA SER A 139 -4.50 -2.54 1.50
C SER A 139 -4.15 -2.91 0.06
N ILE A 140 -5.14 -3.02 -0.82
CA ILE A 140 -4.97 -3.61 -2.16
C ILE A 140 -5.12 -2.55 -3.24
N SER A 141 -4.07 -2.37 -4.05
CA SER A 141 -4.16 -1.68 -5.33
C SER A 141 -4.42 -2.69 -6.44
N GLY A 142 -5.53 -2.52 -7.14
CA GLY A 142 -5.92 -3.38 -8.24
C GLY A 142 -7.08 -2.78 -9.02
N HIS A 143 -7.48 -3.44 -10.10
CA HIS A 143 -8.58 -3.01 -10.97
C HIS A 143 -9.88 -3.81 -10.70
N PRO A 144 -11.02 -3.44 -11.31
CA PRO A 144 -12.31 -4.11 -11.05
C PRO A 144 -12.31 -5.62 -11.36
N GLY A 145 -11.44 -6.05 -12.27
CA GLY A 145 -11.26 -7.47 -12.62
C GLY A 145 -10.76 -8.35 -11.48
N HIS A 146 -10.10 -7.77 -10.47
CA HIS A 146 -9.64 -8.50 -9.27
C HIS A 146 -10.73 -8.74 -8.22
N GLN A 147 -11.88 -8.07 -8.33
CA GLN A 147 -12.94 -8.15 -7.32
C GLN A 147 -13.49 -9.58 -7.09
N PRO A 148 -13.64 -10.45 -8.11
CA PRO A 148 -13.99 -11.85 -7.89
C PRO A 148 -12.96 -12.62 -7.04
N ALA A 149 -11.66 -12.36 -7.23
CA ALA A 149 -10.60 -12.98 -6.45
C ALA A 149 -10.61 -12.46 -5.00
N LEU A 150 -10.74 -11.14 -4.82
CA LEU A 150 -10.83 -10.52 -3.50
C LEU A 150 -12.06 -10.98 -2.71
N ARG A 151 -13.19 -11.26 -3.39
CA ARG A 151 -14.36 -11.87 -2.75
C ARG A 151 -14.05 -13.24 -2.16
N LYS A 152 -13.31 -14.10 -2.88
CA LYS A 152 -12.88 -15.41 -2.36
C LYS A 152 -12.02 -15.25 -1.11
N VAL A 153 -11.11 -14.28 -1.09
CA VAL A 153 -10.30 -13.97 0.09
C VAL A 153 -11.19 -13.52 1.25
N ALA A 154 -12.11 -12.58 1.03
CA ALA A 154 -13.03 -12.09 2.05
C ALA A 154 -13.93 -13.19 2.63
N GLU A 155 -14.38 -14.14 1.81
CA GLU A 155 -15.16 -15.30 2.25
C GLU A 155 -14.34 -16.26 3.15
N ARG A 156 -13.03 -16.36 2.92
CA ARG A 156 -12.13 -17.20 3.74
C ARG A 156 -11.63 -16.51 4.99
N PHE A 157 -11.37 -15.20 4.92
CA PHE A 157 -10.82 -14.40 6.01
C PHE A 157 -11.72 -13.21 6.36
N PRO A 158 -12.94 -13.44 6.88
CA PRO A 158 -13.89 -12.36 7.17
C PRO A 158 -13.40 -11.39 8.26
N SER A 159 -12.35 -11.75 9.01
CA SER A 159 -11.72 -10.88 10.01
C SER A 159 -10.67 -9.93 9.43
N VAL A 160 -10.28 -10.07 8.17
CA VAL A 160 -9.28 -9.22 7.51
C VAL A 160 -10.01 -8.11 6.74
N PRO A 161 -9.90 -6.84 7.16
CA PRO A 161 -10.42 -5.73 6.38
C PRO A 161 -9.65 -5.63 5.06
N ILE A 162 -10.36 -5.63 3.93
CA ILE A 162 -9.78 -5.41 2.61
C ILE A 162 -10.11 -3.98 2.17
N LEU A 163 -9.09 -3.14 2.07
CA LEU A 163 -9.20 -1.76 1.60
C LEU A 163 -8.78 -1.71 0.12
N CYS A 164 -9.73 -1.48 -0.79
CA CYS A 164 -9.42 -1.32 -2.21
C CYS A 164 -9.06 0.13 -2.51
N HIS A 165 -7.89 0.37 -3.11
CA HIS A 165 -7.43 1.72 -3.45
C HIS A 165 -8.29 2.34 -4.56
N HIS A 166 -8.40 3.67 -4.54
CA HIS A 166 -8.92 4.48 -5.66
C HIS A 166 -10.21 3.94 -6.30
N LEU A 167 -11.22 3.61 -5.49
CA LEU A 167 -12.48 3.02 -5.98
C LEU A 167 -12.25 1.74 -6.82
N ALA A 168 -11.31 0.90 -6.38
CA ALA A 168 -10.88 -0.32 -7.07
C ALA A 168 -10.40 -0.08 -8.51
N GLY A 169 -9.75 1.05 -8.77
CA GLY A 169 -9.16 1.37 -10.07
C GLY A 169 -10.20 1.60 -11.18
N VAL A 170 -11.45 1.92 -10.81
CA VAL A 170 -12.48 2.29 -11.79
C VAL A 170 -12.05 3.55 -12.53
N ARG A 171 -12.00 3.47 -13.86
CA ARG A 171 -11.68 4.61 -14.73
C ARG A 171 -12.96 5.38 -15.05
N THR A 172 -12.88 6.72 -14.98
CA THR A 172 -13.94 7.57 -15.54
C THR A 172 -13.92 7.36 -17.06
N GLY A 173 -15.08 7.12 -17.68
CA GLY A 173 -15.21 6.66 -19.07
C GLY A 173 -14.79 7.65 -20.16
N GLN A 174 -13.96 8.65 -19.86
CA GLN A 174 -13.34 9.48 -20.89
C GLN A 174 -12.06 8.78 -21.35
N GLY A 175 -12.08 8.31 -22.59
CA GLY A 175 -10.87 7.92 -23.30
C GLY A 175 -9.85 9.05 -23.27
N ASN A 176 -8.58 8.70 -23.53
CA ASN A 176 -7.48 9.65 -23.53
C ASN A 176 -7.85 10.89 -24.37
N PRO A 177 -7.92 12.12 -23.81
CA PRO A 177 -8.25 13.31 -24.60
C PRO A 177 -7.23 13.61 -25.71
N ASN A 178 -6.12 12.88 -25.75
CA ASN A 178 -5.07 12.96 -26.77
C ASN A 178 -5.04 11.76 -27.74
N GLU A 179 -6.03 10.86 -27.73
CA GLU A 179 -6.20 9.91 -28.83
C GLU A 179 -6.76 10.65 -30.06
N GLY A 180 -5.87 11.26 -30.85
CA GLY A 180 -6.21 11.91 -32.11
C GLY A 180 -5.63 13.30 -32.36
N LEU A 181 -4.64 13.76 -31.59
CA LEU A 181 -3.85 14.96 -31.89
C LEU A 181 -2.37 14.62 -32.11
#